data_AF-A0A1S6HNY7-F1
#
_entry.id   AF-A0A1S6HNY7-F1
#
_cell.length_a   1.000
_cell.length_b   1.000
_cell.length_c   1.000
_cell.angle_alpha   90.00
_cell.angle_beta   90.00
_cell.angle_gamma   90.00
#
_symmetry.space_group_name_H-M   'P 1'
#
loop_
_entity.id
_entity.type
_entity.pdbx_description
1 polymer ?
#
loop_
_entity_poly.entity_id
_entity_poly.type
_entity_poly.pdbx_seq_one_letter_code
_entity_poly.pdbx_strand_id
1 'polypeptide(L)'
;MIWGALEVVDYHVLDNINKDAYQYLQRASYYAFAVPQKVLDETNALVQNPKLYLQQAVMSGTTAIETWWGDRVRNWESQQYQEAEALRVAERIINQEHYAGIPPRLLPPETVGLLLNTLVTTFWFNWEQQQEKAIYLLLSTSIKSWRKFEESLACMNASGTKASGDKALFANLNRINAILDRHQQHDFNVWLDALAALRCANVQASSAPQLPKVYQLRSRSEMSDRNSPNKKQIGEQIAQLHEYQPGDTFYV
;
A
#
# COMPACT_ATOMS: atom_id res chain seq x y z
N MET A 1 -10.45 8.87 17.82
CA MET A 1 -10.58 7.76 16.85
C MET A 1 -9.82 6.55 17.36
N ILE A 2 -10.39 5.35 17.20
CA ILE A 2 -9.82 4.06 17.63
C ILE A 2 -8.40 3.79 17.10
N TRP A 3 -8.06 4.33 15.93
CA TRP A 3 -6.72 4.18 15.33
C TRP A 3 -5.61 4.82 16.13
N GLY A 4 -5.89 5.88 16.90
CA GLY A 4 -4.89 6.47 17.80
C GLY A 4 -4.52 5.53 18.96
N ALA A 5 -5.51 4.81 19.50
CA ALA A 5 -5.26 3.81 20.54
C ALA A 5 -4.49 2.60 19.98
N LEU A 6 -4.80 2.19 18.74
CA LEU A 6 -4.09 1.13 18.03
C LEU A 6 -2.64 1.50 17.70
N GLU A 7 -2.38 2.75 17.29
CA GLU A 7 -1.02 3.25 17.05
C GLU A 7 -0.17 3.16 18.33
N VAL A 8 -0.72 3.51 19.50
CA VAL A 8 -0.01 3.47 20.79
C VAL A 8 0.44 2.06 21.16
N VAL A 9 -0.36 1.05 20.85
CA VAL A 9 -0.01 -0.36 21.10
C VAL A 9 0.73 -1.00 19.92
N ASP A 10 1.21 -0.21 18.98
CA ASP A 10 1.88 -0.66 17.76
C ASP A 10 1.09 -1.75 17.00
N TYR A 11 -0.23 -1.57 16.95
CA TYR A 11 -1.18 -2.51 16.36
C TYR A 11 -1.00 -3.95 16.89
N HIS A 12 -0.67 -4.10 18.18
CA HIS A 12 -0.79 -5.40 18.84
C HIS A 12 -2.24 -5.88 18.77
N VAL A 13 -2.43 -7.19 18.61
CA VAL A 13 -3.76 -7.79 18.59
C VAL A 13 -4.42 -7.48 19.92
N LEU A 14 -5.40 -6.60 19.90
CA LEU A 14 -6.17 -6.27 21.08
C LEU A 14 -7.48 -7.08 21.01
N ASP A 15 -7.58 -8.10 21.85
CA ASP A 15 -8.80 -8.92 21.98
C ASP A 15 -10.04 -8.11 22.40
N ASN A 16 -9.83 -6.87 22.86
CA ASN A 16 -10.88 -5.95 23.27
C ASN A 16 -11.51 -5.13 22.12
N ILE A 17 -11.05 -5.30 20.87
CA ILE A 17 -11.65 -4.66 19.70
C ILE A 17 -12.54 -5.66 18.98
N ASN A 18 -13.80 -5.25 18.74
CA ASN A 18 -14.71 -6.04 17.91
C ASN A 18 -14.15 -6.19 16.49
N LYS A 19 -13.98 -7.45 16.05
CA LYS A 19 -13.35 -7.80 14.77
C LYS A 19 -14.09 -7.23 13.57
N ASP A 20 -15.43 -7.25 13.57
CA ASP A 20 -16.24 -6.77 12.46
C ASP A 20 -16.14 -5.24 12.32
N ALA A 21 -16.15 -4.54 13.45
CA ALA A 21 -15.93 -3.09 13.48
C ALA A 21 -14.53 -2.72 12.95
N TYR A 22 -13.50 -3.49 13.32
CA TYR A 22 -12.14 -3.28 12.81
C TYR A 22 -12.05 -3.52 11.31
N GLN A 23 -12.62 -4.62 10.82
CA GLN A 23 -12.65 -4.96 9.40
C GLN A 23 -13.41 -3.90 8.59
N TYR A 24 -14.54 -3.42 9.09
CA TYR A 24 -15.27 -2.31 8.48
C TYR A 24 -14.40 -1.06 8.35
N LEU A 25 -13.70 -0.68 9.42
CA LEU A 25 -12.83 0.50 9.41
C LEU A 25 -11.64 0.34 8.45
N GLN A 26 -11.05 -0.85 8.35
CA GLN A 26 -10.01 -1.16 7.37
C GLN A 26 -10.53 -0.95 5.94
N ARG A 27 -11.69 -1.55 5.63
CA ARG A 27 -12.32 -1.49 4.29
C ARG A 27 -12.79 -0.09 3.94
N ALA A 28 -13.41 0.62 4.87
CA ALA A 28 -13.79 2.02 4.71
C ALA A 28 -12.57 2.92 4.48
N SER A 29 -11.47 2.67 5.20
CA SER A 29 -10.23 3.42 4.98
C SER A 29 -9.70 3.19 3.57
N TYR A 30 -9.67 1.94 3.11
CA TYR A 30 -9.23 1.62 1.76
C TYR A 30 -10.18 2.20 0.69
N TYR A 31 -11.49 2.11 0.92
CA TYR A 31 -12.55 2.66 0.06
C TYR A 31 -12.30 4.15 -0.25
N ALA A 32 -11.92 4.95 0.76
CA ALA A 32 -11.63 6.37 0.59
C ALA A 32 -10.55 6.65 -0.49
N PHE A 33 -9.58 5.75 -0.66
CA PHE A 33 -8.51 5.88 -1.66
C PHE A 33 -8.83 5.21 -2.99
N ALA A 34 -9.66 4.17 -3.01
CA ALA A 34 -9.83 3.32 -4.19
C ALA A 34 -11.13 3.54 -4.96
N VAL A 35 -12.19 4.01 -4.29
CA VAL A 35 -13.52 4.14 -4.90
C VAL A 35 -13.51 5.08 -6.11
N PRO A 36 -14.19 4.77 -7.23
CA PRO A 36 -14.30 5.69 -8.36
C PRO A 36 -14.92 7.03 -7.95
N GLN A 37 -14.42 8.14 -8.53
CA GLN A 37 -14.90 9.49 -8.23
C GLN A 37 -16.42 9.64 -8.45
N LYS A 38 -16.92 9.08 -9.56
CA LYS A 38 -18.35 9.08 -9.88
C LYS A 38 -19.22 8.48 -8.76
N VAL A 39 -18.75 7.45 -8.08
CA VAL A 39 -19.49 6.83 -6.96
C VAL A 39 -19.53 7.77 -5.76
N LEU A 40 -18.46 8.53 -5.50
CA LEU A 40 -18.45 9.58 -4.46
C LEU A 40 -19.43 10.71 -4.80
N ASP A 41 -19.47 11.12 -6.07
CA ASP A 41 -20.34 12.19 -6.54
C ASP A 41 -21.83 11.79 -6.50
N GLU A 42 -22.15 10.53 -6.84
CA GLU A 42 -23.52 9.99 -6.82
C GLU A 42 -24.04 9.71 -5.40
N THR A 43 -23.16 9.28 -4.49
CA THR A 43 -23.55 9.02 -3.09
C THR A 43 -23.61 10.29 -2.23
N ASN A 44 -23.02 11.40 -2.68
CA ASN A 44 -23.00 12.66 -1.94
C ASN A 44 -23.16 13.87 -2.88
N ALA A 45 -24.40 14.31 -3.09
CA ALA A 45 -24.74 15.53 -3.87
C ALA A 45 -24.16 16.86 -3.32
N LEU A 46 -23.27 16.82 -2.33
CA LEU A 46 -22.74 18.00 -1.62
C LEU A 46 -21.21 18.13 -1.58
N VAL A 47 -20.40 17.21 -2.10
CA VAL A 47 -18.96 17.18 -1.73
C VAL A 47 -17.98 16.96 -2.89
N GLN A 48 -17.54 18.06 -3.49
CA GLN A 48 -16.25 18.16 -4.18
C GLN A 48 -15.12 18.56 -3.20
N ASN A 49 -15.14 18.04 -1.96
CA ASN A 49 -14.11 18.32 -0.96
C ASN A 49 -13.39 17.03 -0.53
N PRO A 50 -12.17 16.77 -1.06
CA PRO A 50 -11.33 15.62 -0.70
C PRO A 50 -11.13 15.43 0.81
N LYS A 51 -11.20 16.52 1.59
CA LYS A 51 -11.02 16.52 3.05
C LYS A 51 -12.11 15.79 3.82
N LEU A 52 -13.18 15.35 3.18
CA LEU A 52 -14.25 14.61 3.83
C LEU A 52 -14.28 13.13 3.43
N TYR A 53 -13.45 12.69 2.49
CA TYR A 53 -13.62 11.36 1.88
C TYR A 53 -13.46 10.21 2.88
N LEU A 54 -12.43 10.27 3.73
CA LEU A 54 -12.21 9.23 4.73
C LEU A 54 -13.31 9.23 5.81
N GLN A 55 -13.75 10.41 6.26
CA GLN A 55 -14.88 10.54 7.19
C GLN A 55 -16.16 9.96 6.56
N GLN A 56 -16.44 10.30 5.31
CA GLN A 56 -17.61 9.83 4.59
C GLN A 56 -17.58 8.34 4.34
N ALA A 57 -16.43 7.76 3.97
CA ALA A 57 -16.28 6.33 3.81
C ALA A 57 -16.62 5.58 5.11
N VAL A 58 -16.20 6.12 6.26
CA VAL A 58 -16.58 5.57 7.57
C VAL A 58 -18.08 5.76 7.85
N MET A 59 -18.71 6.82 7.33
CA MET A 59 -20.15 7.08 7.49
C MET A 59 -21.05 6.37 6.46
N SER A 60 -20.49 5.80 5.38
CA SER A 60 -21.27 5.14 4.30
C SER A 60 -22.07 3.92 4.77
N GLY A 61 -21.69 3.35 5.91
CA GLY A 61 -22.35 2.21 6.53
C GLY A 61 -21.94 0.87 5.92
N THR A 62 -22.17 -0.19 6.69
CA THR A 62 -21.69 -1.55 6.36
C THR A 62 -22.18 -2.02 5.00
N THR A 63 -23.46 -1.86 4.67
CA THR A 63 -24.02 -2.33 3.40
C THR A 63 -23.32 -1.75 2.19
N ALA A 64 -23.03 -0.44 2.18
CA ALA A 64 -22.36 0.22 1.07
C ALA A 64 -20.91 -0.27 0.92
N ILE A 65 -20.16 -0.30 2.02
CA ILE A 65 -18.76 -0.72 2.03
C ILE A 65 -18.61 -2.20 1.64
N GLU A 66 -19.46 -3.09 2.17
CA GLU A 66 -19.40 -4.52 1.87
C GLU A 66 -19.82 -4.83 0.43
N THR A 67 -20.82 -4.11 -0.10
CA THR A 67 -21.24 -4.27 -1.51
C THR A 67 -20.09 -3.89 -2.44
N TRP A 68 -19.51 -2.70 -2.23
CA TRP A 68 -18.36 -2.27 -3.02
C TRP A 68 -17.15 -3.20 -2.86
N TRP A 69 -16.89 -3.68 -1.64
CA TRP A 69 -15.79 -4.60 -1.37
C TRP A 69 -15.96 -5.92 -2.12
N GLY A 70 -17.18 -6.48 -2.12
CA GLY A 70 -17.51 -7.68 -2.88
C GLY A 70 -17.33 -7.48 -4.38
N ASP A 71 -17.77 -6.34 -4.92
CA ASP A 71 -17.56 -5.97 -6.33
C ASP A 71 -16.08 -5.85 -6.66
N ARG A 72 -15.30 -5.20 -5.79
CA ARG A 72 -13.85 -5.06 -5.97
C ARG A 72 -13.16 -6.40 -6.05
N VAL A 73 -13.43 -7.30 -5.10
CA VAL A 73 -12.79 -8.62 -5.07
C VAL A 73 -13.13 -9.42 -6.33
N ARG A 74 -14.38 -9.38 -6.80
CA ARG A 74 -14.79 -10.05 -8.04
C ARG A 74 -14.11 -9.50 -9.29
N ASN A 75 -13.88 -8.19 -9.34
CA ASN A 75 -13.26 -7.53 -10.49
C ASN A 75 -11.73 -7.50 -10.41
N TRP A 76 -11.12 -7.92 -9.31
CA TRP A 76 -9.68 -7.78 -9.08
C TRP A 76 -8.83 -8.53 -10.10
N GLU A 77 -9.32 -9.59 -10.73
CA GLU A 77 -8.59 -10.33 -11.77
C GLU A 77 -8.48 -9.56 -13.09
N SER A 78 -9.33 -8.54 -13.30
CA SER A 78 -9.27 -7.71 -14.49
C SER A 78 -8.10 -6.73 -14.42
N GLN A 79 -7.16 -6.86 -15.35
CA GLN A 79 -6.03 -5.94 -15.48
C GLN A 79 -6.48 -4.48 -15.60
N GLN A 80 -7.50 -4.21 -16.42
CA GLN A 80 -8.05 -2.85 -16.58
C GLN A 80 -8.59 -2.28 -15.27
N TYR A 81 -9.22 -3.14 -14.46
CA TYR A 81 -9.73 -2.74 -13.15
C TYR A 81 -8.59 -2.39 -12.19
N GLN A 82 -7.57 -3.25 -12.12
CA GLN A 82 -6.38 -3.02 -11.30
C GLN A 82 -5.68 -1.71 -11.68
N GLU A 83 -5.45 -1.47 -12.97
CA GLU A 83 -4.77 -0.26 -13.47
C GLU A 83 -5.53 1.00 -13.10
N ALA A 84 -6.84 1.02 -13.37
CA ALA A 84 -7.69 2.16 -13.05
C ALA A 84 -7.74 2.42 -11.54
N GLU A 85 -7.75 1.36 -10.72
CA GLU A 85 -7.72 1.49 -9.26
C GLU A 85 -6.39 2.00 -8.75
N ALA A 86 -5.28 1.51 -9.28
CA ALA A 86 -3.95 1.93 -8.88
C ALA A 86 -3.66 3.40 -9.24
N LEU A 87 -4.15 3.87 -10.39
CA LEU A 87 -4.14 5.29 -10.76
C LEU A 87 -4.85 6.16 -9.72
N ARG A 88 -6.08 5.79 -9.35
CA ARG A 88 -6.87 6.53 -8.33
C ARG A 88 -6.17 6.53 -6.98
N VAL A 89 -5.68 5.37 -6.55
CA VAL A 89 -4.96 5.23 -5.28
C VAL A 89 -3.70 6.08 -5.26
N ALA A 90 -2.91 6.06 -6.34
CA ALA A 90 -1.70 6.85 -6.45
C ALA A 90 -2.00 8.36 -6.36
N GLU A 91 -2.96 8.84 -7.14
CA GLU A 91 -3.40 10.24 -7.14
C GLU A 91 -3.81 10.70 -5.72
N ARG A 92 -4.64 9.90 -5.03
CA ARG A 92 -5.16 10.26 -3.71
C ARG A 92 -4.12 10.17 -2.59
N ILE A 93 -3.15 9.27 -2.68
CA ILE A 93 -2.03 9.22 -1.73
C ILE A 93 -1.13 10.45 -1.91
N ILE A 94 -0.86 10.83 -3.17
CA ILE A 94 -0.06 12.03 -3.47
C ILE A 94 -0.81 13.29 -3.01
N ASN A 95 -2.11 13.34 -3.20
CA ASN A 95 -2.95 14.45 -2.75
C ASN A 95 -3.36 14.28 -1.28
N GLN A 96 -2.52 14.79 -0.38
CA GLN A 96 -2.66 14.71 1.08
C GLN A 96 -4.01 15.21 1.63
N GLU A 97 -4.79 15.98 0.87
CA GLU A 97 -6.12 16.41 1.31
C GLU A 97 -7.12 15.25 1.49
N HIS A 98 -6.91 14.12 0.79
CA HIS A 98 -7.77 12.93 0.86
C HIS A 98 -7.73 12.21 2.21
N TYR A 99 -6.73 12.49 3.03
CA TYR A 99 -6.60 11.93 4.36
C TYR A 99 -7.58 12.56 5.38
N ALA A 100 -8.38 13.56 4.99
CA ALA A 100 -9.36 14.19 5.88
C ALA A 100 -8.79 14.70 7.21
N GLY A 101 -7.54 15.19 7.21
CA GLY A 101 -6.84 15.63 8.42
C GLY A 101 -6.38 14.48 9.34
N ILE A 102 -6.57 13.23 8.94
CA ILE A 102 -6.13 12.03 9.66
C ILE A 102 -4.67 11.77 9.28
N PRO A 103 -3.72 11.81 10.22
CA PRO A 103 -2.32 11.52 9.91
C PRO A 103 -2.17 10.14 9.23
N PRO A 104 -1.41 10.01 8.12
CA PRO A 104 -1.23 8.73 7.42
C PRO A 104 -0.73 7.59 8.32
N ARG A 105 0.07 7.93 9.34
CA ARG A 105 0.55 6.99 10.38
C ARG A 105 -0.57 6.30 11.17
N LEU A 106 -1.79 6.82 11.19
CA LEU A 106 -2.92 6.19 11.85
C LEU A 106 -3.58 5.10 11.00
N LEU A 107 -3.29 5.04 9.69
CA LEU A 107 -3.88 4.00 8.84
C LEU A 107 -3.50 2.59 9.35
N PRO A 108 -4.46 1.66 9.45
CA PRO A 108 -4.18 0.28 9.82
C PRO A 108 -3.14 -0.37 8.90
N PRO A 109 -2.29 -1.28 9.41
CA PRO A 109 -1.30 -1.97 8.59
C PRO A 109 -1.94 -2.74 7.42
N GLU A 110 -3.14 -3.30 7.60
CA GLU A 110 -3.88 -4.00 6.56
C GLU A 110 -4.33 -3.07 5.43
N THR A 111 -4.75 -1.84 5.78
CA THR A 111 -5.09 -0.81 4.78
C THR A 111 -3.83 -0.39 4.02
N VAL A 112 -2.71 -0.16 4.71
CA VAL A 112 -1.43 0.17 4.06
C VAL A 112 -0.97 -0.98 3.15
N GLY A 113 -1.09 -2.22 3.60
CA GLY A 113 -0.75 -3.42 2.81
C GLY A 113 -1.60 -3.53 1.54
N LEU A 114 -2.91 -3.28 1.62
CA LEU A 114 -3.78 -3.23 0.45
C LEU A 114 -3.37 -2.14 -0.54
N LEU A 115 -3.12 -0.92 -0.05
CA LEU A 115 -2.70 0.20 -0.89
C LEU A 115 -1.38 -0.13 -1.60
N LEU A 116 -0.40 -0.69 -0.88
CA LEU A 116 0.86 -1.15 -1.47
C LEU A 116 0.61 -2.24 -2.51
N ASN A 117 -0.20 -3.26 -2.20
CA ASN A 117 -0.52 -4.33 -3.16
C ASN A 117 -1.10 -3.75 -4.45
N THR A 118 -2.02 -2.80 -4.35
CA THR A 118 -2.65 -2.17 -5.51
C THR A 118 -1.65 -1.38 -6.35
N LEU A 119 -0.78 -0.60 -5.71
CA LEU A 119 0.25 0.18 -6.39
C LEU A 119 1.31 -0.70 -7.07
N VAL A 120 1.70 -1.83 -6.46
CA VAL A 120 2.75 -2.69 -7.02
C VAL A 120 2.26 -3.65 -8.12
N THR A 121 0.96 -3.97 -8.14
CA THR A 121 0.42 -4.99 -9.05
C THR A 121 0.43 -4.53 -10.51
N THR A 122 0.27 -3.24 -10.77
CA THR A 122 0.06 -2.70 -12.12
C THR A 122 1.26 -1.94 -12.68
N PHE A 123 2.30 -1.74 -11.86
CA PHE A 123 3.47 -0.95 -12.21
C PHE A 123 4.18 -1.42 -13.48
N TRP A 124 4.23 -2.74 -13.71
CA TRP A 124 4.88 -3.34 -14.87
C TRP A 124 4.27 -2.92 -16.22
N PHE A 125 2.98 -2.57 -16.22
CA PHE A 125 2.23 -2.31 -17.45
C PHE A 125 2.23 -0.83 -17.85
N ASN A 126 2.07 0.09 -16.91
CA ASN A 126 1.84 1.51 -17.23
C ASN A 126 3.00 2.47 -16.89
N TRP A 127 4.11 1.99 -16.29
CA TRP A 127 5.31 2.80 -16.02
C TRP A 127 4.99 4.15 -15.35
N GLU A 128 4.13 4.12 -14.35
CA GLU A 128 3.56 5.35 -13.78
C GLU A 128 4.44 5.88 -12.65
N GLN A 129 5.16 6.96 -12.95
CA GLN A 129 5.90 7.76 -11.94
C GLN A 129 5.04 8.12 -10.71
N GLN A 130 3.71 8.20 -10.89
CA GLN A 130 2.78 8.47 -9.80
C GLN A 130 2.68 7.31 -8.80
N GLN A 131 2.69 6.05 -9.25
CA GLN A 131 2.59 4.89 -8.36
C GLN A 131 3.84 4.76 -7.50
N GLU A 132 5.01 4.94 -8.10
CA GLU A 132 6.29 4.93 -7.40
C GLU A 132 6.36 6.06 -6.35
N LYS A 133 5.93 7.27 -6.72
CA LYS A 133 5.81 8.40 -5.78
C LYS A 133 4.81 8.10 -4.65
N ALA A 134 3.69 7.48 -4.97
CA ALA A 134 2.70 7.09 -3.97
C ALA A 134 3.22 6.03 -3.02
N ILE A 135 3.94 5.00 -3.50
CA ILE A 135 4.60 3.99 -2.67
C ILE A 135 5.57 4.66 -1.70
N TYR A 136 6.42 5.55 -2.21
CA TYR A 136 7.36 6.32 -1.38
C TYR A 136 6.66 7.12 -0.28
N LEU A 137 5.66 7.91 -0.65
CA LEU A 137 4.92 8.74 0.30
C LEU A 137 4.19 7.87 1.32
N LEU A 138 3.58 6.77 0.89
CA LEU A 138 2.86 5.87 1.76
C LEU A 138 3.80 5.24 2.80
N LEU A 139 4.94 4.70 2.38
CA LEU A 139 5.93 4.08 3.27
C LEU A 139 6.51 5.10 4.28
N SER A 140 7.02 6.24 3.81
CA SER A 140 7.65 7.25 4.67
C SER A 140 6.70 7.91 5.68
N THR A 141 5.43 8.07 5.31
CA THR A 141 4.45 8.75 6.16
C THR A 141 3.67 7.80 7.06
N SER A 142 3.39 6.58 6.61
CA SER A 142 2.47 5.66 7.29
C SER A 142 3.17 4.67 8.20
N ILE A 143 4.46 4.37 7.96
CA ILE A 143 5.22 3.34 8.67
C ILE A 143 6.25 3.99 9.59
N LYS A 144 6.07 3.79 10.90
CA LYS A 144 6.91 4.36 11.98
C LYS A 144 7.64 3.30 12.79
N SER A 145 7.22 2.05 12.70
CA SER A 145 7.77 0.92 13.44
C SER A 145 8.03 -0.25 12.49
N TRP A 146 8.99 -1.09 12.87
CA TRP A 146 9.28 -2.33 12.16
C TRP A 146 8.08 -3.28 12.15
N ARG A 147 7.34 -3.35 13.26
CA ARG A 147 6.15 -4.21 13.36
C ARG A 147 5.09 -3.79 12.35
N LYS A 148 4.75 -2.50 12.29
CA LYS A 148 3.77 -2.00 11.32
C LYS A 148 4.22 -2.28 9.88
N PHE A 149 5.52 -2.20 9.61
CA PHE A 149 6.08 -2.60 8.33
C PHE A 149 5.83 -4.07 8.01
N GLU A 150 6.19 -4.98 8.92
CA GLU A 150 5.94 -6.43 8.75
C GLU A 150 4.45 -6.74 8.58
N GLU A 151 3.59 -6.15 9.41
CA GLU A 151 2.14 -6.35 9.34
C GLU A 151 1.57 -5.85 8.00
N SER A 152 2.04 -4.69 7.51
CA SER A 152 1.65 -4.19 6.20
C SER A 152 2.09 -5.10 5.05
N LEU A 153 3.34 -5.56 5.07
CA LEU A 153 3.84 -6.50 4.06
C LEU A 153 3.08 -7.84 4.09
N ALA A 154 2.73 -8.34 5.27
CA ALA A 154 1.95 -9.57 5.40
C ALA A 154 0.53 -9.42 4.84
N CYS A 155 0.00 -8.20 4.78
CA CYS A 155 -1.33 -7.90 4.25
C CYS A 155 -1.32 -7.45 2.78
N MET A 156 -0.18 -7.47 2.09
CA MET A 156 -0.08 -7.11 0.67
C MET A 156 -0.66 -8.21 -0.24
N ASN A 157 -1.99 -8.28 -0.31
CA ASN A 157 -2.74 -9.13 -1.23
C ASN A 157 -4.10 -8.50 -1.56
N ALA A 158 -4.85 -9.12 -2.47
CA ALA A 158 -6.12 -8.60 -2.97
C ALA A 158 -7.16 -8.36 -1.86
N SER A 159 -7.18 -9.21 -0.83
CA SER A 159 -8.15 -9.15 0.27
C SER A 159 -7.67 -8.35 1.49
N GLY A 160 -6.39 -7.96 1.54
CA GLY A 160 -5.80 -7.28 2.70
C GLY A 160 -5.75 -8.12 3.96
N THR A 161 -5.83 -9.44 3.80
CA THR A 161 -5.81 -10.39 4.92
C THR A 161 -4.38 -10.80 5.21
N LYS A 162 -4.01 -10.90 6.48
CA LYS A 162 -2.64 -11.29 6.85
C LYS A 162 -2.29 -12.68 6.29
N ALA A 163 -1.28 -12.74 5.43
CA ALA A 163 -0.68 -13.97 4.97
C ALA A 163 0.26 -14.54 6.05
N SER A 164 0.23 -15.85 6.22
CA SER A 164 1.09 -16.54 7.18
C SER A 164 2.46 -16.86 6.58
N GLY A 165 3.51 -16.60 7.35
CA GLY A 165 4.86 -17.07 7.08
C GLY A 165 5.76 -16.07 6.33
N ASP A 166 7.05 -16.17 6.63
CA ASP A 166 8.09 -15.24 6.17
C ASP A 166 8.23 -15.20 4.64
N LYS A 167 7.87 -16.30 3.95
CA LYS A 167 7.92 -16.38 2.48
C LYS A 167 7.03 -15.32 1.82
N ALA A 168 5.82 -15.09 2.33
CA ALA A 168 4.91 -14.09 1.78
C ALA A 168 5.44 -12.66 2.02
N LEU A 169 5.98 -12.43 3.22
CA LEU A 169 6.65 -11.19 3.61
C LEU A 169 7.80 -10.83 2.65
N PHE A 170 8.75 -11.75 2.45
CA PHE A 170 9.89 -11.53 1.56
C PHE A 170 9.48 -11.40 0.10
N ALA A 171 8.47 -12.16 -0.35
CA ALA A 171 7.93 -12.00 -1.70
C ALA A 171 7.35 -10.59 -1.92
N ASN A 172 6.60 -10.06 -0.95
CA ASN A 172 6.03 -8.71 -1.04
C ASN A 172 7.09 -7.61 -0.93
N LEU A 173 8.13 -7.81 -0.13
CA LEU A 173 9.30 -6.93 -0.12
C LEU A 173 9.99 -6.90 -1.50
N ASN A 174 10.16 -8.06 -2.13
CA ASN A 174 10.74 -8.16 -3.47
C ASN A 174 9.88 -7.47 -4.53
N ARG A 175 8.54 -7.53 -4.42
CA ARG A 175 7.62 -6.80 -5.31
C ARG A 175 7.82 -5.28 -5.21
N ILE A 176 8.01 -4.75 -4.01
CA ILE A 176 8.34 -3.32 -3.82
C ILE A 176 9.71 -3.02 -4.43
N ASN A 177 10.74 -3.82 -4.12
CA ASN A 177 12.09 -3.61 -4.63
C ASN A 177 12.20 -3.66 -6.15
N ALA A 178 11.37 -4.47 -6.82
CA ALA A 178 11.35 -4.57 -8.29
C ALA A 178 10.87 -3.30 -9.00
N ILE A 179 10.18 -2.42 -8.26
CA ILE A 179 9.61 -1.17 -8.78
C ILE A 179 10.61 -0.02 -8.63
N LEU A 180 11.45 -0.08 -7.59
CA LEU A 180 12.41 0.97 -7.27
C LEU A 180 13.61 0.94 -8.23
N ASP A 181 14.04 2.11 -8.70
CA ASP A 181 15.29 2.23 -9.45
C ASP A 181 16.53 2.08 -8.53
N ARG A 182 17.76 2.02 -9.11
CA ARG A 182 18.98 1.79 -8.32
C ARG A 182 19.23 2.82 -7.21
N HIS A 183 18.84 4.09 -7.43
CA HIS A 183 19.03 5.14 -6.43
C HIS A 183 17.95 5.04 -5.35
N GLN A 184 16.72 4.78 -5.75
CA GLN A 184 15.59 4.60 -4.85
C GLN A 184 15.71 3.33 -4.00
N GLN A 185 16.29 2.28 -4.57
CA GLN A 185 16.60 1.05 -3.85
C GLN A 185 17.65 1.31 -2.77
N HIS A 186 18.67 2.13 -3.05
CA HIS A 186 19.63 2.55 -2.03
C HIS A 186 18.94 3.32 -0.90
N ASP A 187 18.12 4.31 -1.24
CA ASP A 187 17.37 5.12 -0.26
C ASP A 187 16.40 4.28 0.57
N PHE A 188 15.71 3.34 -0.06
CA PHE A 188 14.83 2.38 0.61
C PHE A 188 15.61 1.47 1.56
N ASN A 189 16.77 0.96 1.15
CA ASN A 189 17.62 0.15 2.01
C ASN A 189 18.13 0.95 3.22
N VAL A 190 18.57 2.20 3.01
CA VAL A 190 19.01 3.09 4.11
C VAL A 190 17.86 3.34 5.09
N TRP A 191 16.65 3.56 4.60
CA TRP A 191 15.46 3.70 5.44
C TRP A 191 15.12 2.42 6.21
N LEU A 192 15.22 1.27 5.55
CA LEU A 192 14.97 -0.04 6.14
C LEU A 192 15.98 -0.33 7.26
N ASP A 193 17.26 -0.05 7.03
CA ASP A 193 18.34 -0.18 8.03
C ASP A 193 18.07 0.71 9.25
N ALA A 194 17.64 1.95 9.03
CA ALA A 194 17.27 2.85 10.11
C ALA A 194 16.04 2.35 10.89
N LEU A 195 15.04 1.78 10.19
CA LEU A 195 13.86 1.19 10.83
C LEU A 195 14.21 -0.05 11.67
N ALA A 196 15.13 -0.88 11.17
CA ALA A 196 15.66 -2.05 11.89
C ALA A 196 16.49 -1.64 13.12
N ALA A 197 17.31 -0.59 13.00
CA ALA A 197 18.09 -0.05 14.11
C ALA A 197 17.20 0.44 15.26
N LEU A 198 16.07 1.10 14.95
CA LEU A 198 15.08 1.51 15.94
C LEU A 198 14.45 0.34 16.69
N ARG A 199 14.17 -0.76 15.98
CA ARG A 199 13.72 -2.01 16.60
C ARG A 199 14.77 -2.56 17.57
N CYS A 200 16.03 -2.64 17.15
CA CYS A 200 17.12 -3.13 18.01
C CYS A 200 17.31 -2.27 19.27
N ALA A 201 17.03 -0.98 19.19
CA ALA A 201 17.09 -0.06 20.33
C ALA A 201 15.84 -0.14 21.25
N ASN A 202 14.80 -0.91 20.90
CA ASN A 202 13.48 -0.91 21.56
C ASN A 202 12.86 0.50 21.69
N VAL A 203 13.16 1.40 20.75
CA VAL A 203 12.66 2.78 20.76
C VAL A 203 11.56 2.92 19.72
N GLN A 204 10.37 3.34 20.17
CA GLN A 204 9.38 3.89 19.24
C GLN A 204 9.79 5.31 18.86
N ALA A 205 10.09 5.53 17.58
CA ALA A 205 10.53 6.83 17.15
C ALA A 205 9.35 7.82 17.11
N SER A 206 9.50 8.98 17.77
CA SER A 206 8.54 10.09 17.66
C SER A 206 8.40 10.61 16.22
N SER A 207 9.38 10.28 15.36
CA SER A 207 9.37 10.47 13.91
C SER A 207 10.03 9.27 13.23
N ALA A 208 9.40 8.66 12.21
CA ALA A 208 10.04 7.61 11.42
C ALA A 208 11.39 8.11 10.87
N PRO A 209 12.35 7.20 10.62
CA PRO A 209 13.42 7.53 9.69
C PRO A 209 12.77 8.03 8.40
N GLN A 210 13.16 9.23 7.99
CA GLN A 210 12.71 9.77 6.73
C GLN A 210 13.52 9.08 5.64
N LEU A 211 12.84 8.60 4.59
CA LEU A 211 13.55 8.28 3.37
C LEU A 211 14.35 9.53 2.92
N PRO A 212 15.59 9.40 2.43
CA PRO A 212 16.41 10.51 1.99
C PRO A 212 15.67 11.47 1.04
N LYS A 213 15.93 12.78 1.16
CA LYS A 213 15.32 13.85 0.33
C LYS A 213 15.59 13.74 -1.17
N VAL A 214 16.35 12.74 -1.62
CA VAL A 214 16.80 12.54 -3.00
C VAL A 214 15.75 11.81 -3.86
N TYR A 215 14.49 11.77 -3.42
CA TYR A 215 13.36 11.67 -4.36
C TYR A 215 13.18 13.00 -5.14
N GLN A 216 14.24 13.46 -5.82
CA GLN A 216 14.09 14.36 -6.95
C GLN A 216 13.69 13.49 -8.13
N LEU A 217 12.38 13.44 -8.39
CA LEU A 217 11.78 12.78 -9.54
C LEU A 217 12.54 13.20 -10.81
N ARG A 218 13.33 12.27 -11.34
CA ARG A 218 13.98 12.45 -12.62
C ARG A 218 12.93 12.48 -13.72
N SER A 219 13.08 13.44 -14.62
CA SER A 219 12.23 13.60 -15.80
C SER A 219 12.27 12.35 -16.68
N ARG A 220 11.21 12.11 -17.47
CA ARG A 220 11.10 10.96 -18.41
C ARG A 220 12.33 10.79 -19.32
N SER A 221 13.07 11.88 -19.59
CA SER A 221 14.32 11.91 -20.36
C SER A 221 15.55 11.35 -19.62
N GLU A 222 15.57 11.42 -18.29
CA GLU A 222 16.70 10.92 -17.47
C GLU A 222 16.54 9.42 -17.13
N MET A 223 15.33 8.87 -17.29
CA MET A 223 15.06 7.41 -17.28
C MET A 223 15.44 6.72 -18.62
N SER A 224 16.21 7.41 -19.47
CA SER A 224 16.67 6.94 -20.79
C SER A 224 17.91 6.02 -20.73
N ASP A 225 18.55 5.83 -19.58
CA ASP A 225 19.62 4.84 -19.40
C ASP A 225 19.02 3.41 -19.34
N ARG A 226 18.50 3.01 -20.49
CA ARG A 226 17.64 1.84 -20.71
C ARG A 226 18.39 0.52 -20.91
N ASN A 227 19.73 0.53 -20.79
CA ASN A 227 20.59 -0.65 -20.93
C ASN A 227 21.34 -1.01 -19.64
N SER A 228 20.73 -0.81 -18.47
CA SER A 228 21.30 -1.36 -17.23
C SER A 228 21.33 -2.91 -17.32
N PRO A 229 22.51 -3.55 -17.26
CA PRO A 229 22.67 -5.00 -17.38
C PRO A 229 21.85 -5.81 -16.36
N ASN A 230 21.36 -5.17 -15.30
CA ASN A 230 20.55 -5.80 -14.26
C ASN A 230 19.11 -6.09 -14.69
N LYS A 231 18.56 -5.51 -15.76
CA LYS A 231 17.18 -5.86 -16.21
C LYS A 231 17.13 -7.20 -16.94
N LYS A 232 18.18 -7.55 -17.69
CA LYS A 232 18.37 -8.92 -18.20
C LYS A 232 18.63 -9.87 -17.04
N GLN A 233 19.45 -9.48 -16.07
CA GLN A 233 19.72 -10.30 -14.89
C GLN A 233 18.48 -10.53 -14.01
N ILE A 234 17.61 -9.53 -13.81
CA ILE A 234 16.32 -9.66 -13.11
C ILE A 234 15.33 -10.46 -13.97
N GLY A 235 15.29 -10.25 -15.29
CA GLY A 235 14.46 -11.06 -16.21
C GLY A 235 14.91 -12.52 -16.31
N GLU A 236 16.21 -12.78 -16.23
CA GLU A 236 16.84 -14.12 -16.19
C GLU A 236 16.68 -14.75 -14.80
N GLN A 237 16.74 -13.97 -13.72
CA GLN A 237 16.41 -14.44 -12.36
C GLN A 237 14.91 -14.74 -12.22
N ILE A 238 14.03 -13.97 -12.86
CA ILE A 238 12.59 -14.26 -12.96
C ILE A 238 12.36 -15.52 -13.81
N ALA A 239 13.05 -15.68 -14.95
CA ALA A 239 12.98 -16.88 -15.77
C ALA A 239 13.53 -18.13 -15.06
N GLN A 240 14.56 -17.99 -14.21
CA GLN A 240 15.05 -19.05 -13.32
C GLN A 240 14.10 -19.31 -12.14
N LEU A 241 13.37 -18.31 -11.65
CA LEU A 241 12.30 -18.47 -10.67
C LEU A 241 11.03 -19.11 -11.26
N HIS A 242 10.84 -19.05 -12.58
CA HIS A 242 9.81 -19.79 -13.33
C HIS A 242 10.12 -21.30 -13.46
N GLU A 243 11.27 -21.78 -12.99
CA GLU A 243 11.52 -23.22 -12.77
C GLU A 243 11.11 -23.70 -11.37
N TYR A 244 10.50 -22.84 -10.53
CA TYR A 244 9.79 -23.30 -9.34
C TYR A 244 8.41 -23.82 -9.74
N GLN A 245 8.26 -25.14 -9.76
CA GLN A 245 6.98 -25.85 -9.89
C GLN A 245 6.34 -26.00 -8.50
N PRO A 246 5.32 -25.19 -8.14
CA PRO A 246 4.23 -25.68 -7.34
C PRO A 246 3.20 -26.31 -8.30
N GLY A 247 3.45 -27.55 -8.75
CA GLY A 247 2.30 -28.41 -9.05
C GLY A 247 1.60 -28.66 -7.71
N ASP A 248 0.32 -28.41 -7.51
CA ASP A 248 -0.79 -28.67 -8.42
C ASP A 248 -1.88 -27.59 -8.33
N THR A 249 -2.46 -27.29 -9.50
CA THR A 249 -3.81 -26.76 -9.77
C THR A 249 -4.55 -26.00 -8.66
N PHE A 250 -4.94 -24.76 -8.93
CA PHE A 250 -6.35 -24.40 -8.87
C PHE A 250 -6.70 -23.51 -10.07
N TYR A 251 -7.43 -24.10 -11.03
CA TYR A 251 -8.37 -23.35 -11.85
C TYR A 251 -9.57 -23.00 -10.97
N VAL A 252 -10.17 -21.85 -11.29
CA VAL A 252 -11.29 -21.14 -10.64
C VAL A 252 -10.87 -20.21 -9.52
#